data_AF-A0A7X8L6R3-F1
#
_entry.id   AF-A0A7X8L6R3-F1
#
_cell.length_a   1.000
_cell.length_b   1.000
_cell.length_c   1.000
_cell.angle_alpha   90.00
_cell.angle_beta   90.00
_cell.angle_gamma   90.00
#
_symmetry.space_group_name_H-M   'P 1'
#
loop_
_entity.id
_entity.type
_entity.pdbx_description
1 polymer ?
#
loop_
_entity_poly.entity_id
_entity_poly.type
_entity_poly.pdbx_seq_one_letter_code
_entity_poly.pdbx_strand_id
1 'polypeptide(L)'
;PGYDVLIYFGDLDPEGINIMCALKEKYPQYKIEPFIEGYKAILETGLQKKPARTPKKQIFNKKNISCFIEAFDRTTAEQIKNLLVSGCYIPQEALSASIMKERFGTK
;
A
#
# COMPACT_ATOMS: atom_id res chain seq x y z
N PRO A 1 4.63 -25.56 8.94
CA PRO A 1 4.00 -24.23 8.75
C PRO A 1 4.94 -23.14 9.25
N GLY A 2 5.64 -22.50 8.33
CA GLY A 2 6.65 -21.48 8.60
C GLY A 2 7.36 -21.23 7.28
N TYR A 3 7.59 -19.96 6.94
CA TYR A 3 8.13 -19.44 5.66
C TYR A 3 7.13 -19.09 4.55
N ASP A 4 5.81 -19.22 4.75
CA ASP A 4 4.87 -18.69 3.76
C ASP A 4 4.98 -17.16 3.67
N VAL A 5 5.16 -16.67 2.44
CA VAL A 5 5.17 -15.24 2.13
C VAL A 5 3.74 -14.83 1.80
N LEU A 6 3.20 -13.92 2.59
CA LEU A 6 1.87 -13.36 2.38
C LEU A 6 2.01 -11.96 1.79
N ILE A 7 1.48 -11.79 0.59
CA ILE A 7 1.49 -10.51 -0.10
C ILE A 7 0.23 -9.73 0.30
N TYR A 8 0.42 -8.61 0.98
CA TYR A 8 -0.64 -7.72 1.41
C TYR A 8 -0.93 -6.67 0.34
N PHE A 9 -2.20 -6.54 -0.04
CA PHE A 9 -2.68 -5.47 -0.92
C PHE A 9 -4.00 -4.93 -0.38
N GLY A 10 -3.97 -3.67 0.03
CA GLY A 10 -5.11 -2.93 0.53
C GLY A 10 -4.97 -1.45 0.17
N ASP A 11 -5.89 -0.62 0.66
CA ASP A 11 -5.89 0.81 0.35
C ASP A 11 -4.59 1.49 0.76
N LEU A 12 -4.11 2.41 -0.08
CA LEU A 12 -2.97 3.25 0.23
C LEU A 12 -3.43 4.45 1.05
N ASP A 13 -3.74 4.18 2.31
CA ASP A 13 -4.14 5.13 3.33
C ASP A 13 -3.54 4.74 4.70
N PRO A 14 -3.61 5.62 5.72
CA PRO A 14 -3.14 5.28 7.05
C PRO A 14 -3.74 4.01 7.68
N GLU A 15 -5.00 3.68 7.41
CA GLU A 15 -5.68 2.53 8.02
C GLU A 15 -5.25 1.20 7.38
N GLY A 16 -5.16 1.14 6.05
CA GLY A 16 -4.61 0.00 5.32
C GLY A 16 -3.18 -0.31 5.76
N ILE A 17 -2.36 0.74 5.94
CA ILE A 17 -1.01 0.60 6.49
C ILE A 17 -1.03 0.07 7.93
N ASN A 18 -1.91 0.60 8.79
CA ASN A 18 -2.05 0.12 10.17
C ASN A 18 -2.44 -1.37 10.22
N ILE A 19 -3.36 -1.81 9.34
CA ILE A 19 -3.77 -3.20 9.24
C ILE A 19 -2.57 -4.09 8.86
N MET A 20 -1.79 -3.71 7.85
CA MET A 20 -0.62 -4.47 7.42
C MET A 20 0.40 -4.62 8.56
N CYS A 21 0.72 -3.53 9.26
CA CYS A 21 1.62 -3.56 10.41
C CYS A 21 1.07 -4.42 11.55
N ALA A 22 -0.22 -4.31 11.87
CA ALA A 22 -0.86 -5.13 12.90
C ALA A 22 -0.87 -6.63 12.55
N LEU A 23 -1.06 -6.99 11.28
CA LEU A 23 -0.94 -8.37 10.81
C LEU A 23 0.49 -8.89 11.00
N LYS A 24 1.49 -8.09 10.63
CA LYS A 24 2.91 -8.44 10.77
C LYS A 24 3.33 -8.62 12.23
N GLU A 25 2.82 -7.78 13.14
CA GLU A 25 3.05 -7.89 14.58
C GLU A 25 2.30 -9.09 15.19
N LYS A 26 1.07 -9.37 14.76
CA LYS A 26 0.24 -10.46 15.29
C LYS A 26 0.69 -11.85 14.82
N TYR A 27 1.26 -11.94 13.62
CA TYR A 27 1.66 -13.22 13.01
C TYR A 27 3.14 -13.21 12.58
N PRO A 28 4.09 -13.13 13.53
CA PRO A 28 5.52 -13.06 13.22
C PRO A 28 6.06 -14.31 12.52
N GLN A 29 5.32 -15.43 12.52
CA GLN A 29 5.68 -16.65 11.80
C GLN A 29 5.50 -16.57 10.28
N TYR A 30 4.77 -15.57 9.78
CA TYR A 30 4.57 -15.34 8.35
C TYR A 30 5.36 -14.13 7.87
N LYS A 31 5.90 -14.20 6.65
CA LYS A 31 6.56 -13.07 6.00
C LYS A 31 5.50 -12.23 5.29
N ILE A 32 4.96 -11.23 5.98
CA ILE A 32 3.93 -10.34 5.42
C ILE A 32 4.62 -9.14 4.77
N GLU A 33 4.47 -9.00 3.46
CA GLU A 33 5.10 -7.95 2.66
C GLU A 33 4.05 -7.22 1.81
N PRO A 34 4.19 -5.91 1.57
CA PRO A 34 3.27 -5.20 0.69
C PRO A 34 3.45 -5.68 -0.75
N PHE A 35 2.37 -5.64 -1.54
CA PHE A 35 2.44 -5.90 -2.97
C PHE A 35 3.11 -4.72 -3.69
N ILE A 36 4.44 -4.70 -3.71
CA ILE A 36 5.23 -3.55 -4.17
C ILE A 36 4.78 -3.07 -5.56
N GLU A 37 4.67 -3.98 -6.52
CA GLU A 37 4.29 -3.63 -7.89
C GLU A 37 2.83 -3.17 -8.00
N GLY A 38 1.91 -3.74 -7.19
CA GLY A 38 0.53 -3.27 -7.11
C GLY A 38 0.43 -1.84 -6.57
N TYR A 39 1.17 -1.55 -5.50
CA TYR A 39 1.23 -0.20 -4.92
C TYR A 39 1.85 0.83 -5.87
N LYS A 40 2.90 0.46 -6.60
CA LYS A 40 3.47 1.30 -7.67
C LYS A 40 2.44 1.58 -8.78
N ALA A 41 1.68 0.56 -9.20
CA ALA A 41 0.68 0.72 -10.26
C ALA A 41 -0.48 1.63 -9.84
N ILE A 42 -0.96 1.54 -8.59
CA ILE A 42 -1.99 2.48 -8.10
C ILE A 42 -1.44 3.87 -7.85
N LEU A 43 -0.17 4.04 -7.46
CA LEU A 43 0.48 5.36 -7.39
C LEU A 43 0.54 6.00 -8.77
N GLU A 44 1.00 5.27 -9.78
CA GLU A 44 1.07 5.75 -11.16
C GLU A 44 -0.32 6.21 -11.67
N THR A 45 -1.34 5.36 -11.50
CA THR A 45 -2.70 5.62 -11.98
C THR A 45 -3.42 6.68 -11.14
N GLY A 46 -3.25 6.61 -9.82
CA GLY A 46 -3.93 7.43 -8.82
C GLY A 46 -3.28 8.79 -8.59
N LEU A 47 -2.06 9.03 -9.06
CA LEU A 47 -1.48 10.37 -9.16
C LEU A 47 -1.85 11.07 -10.49
N GLN A 48 -2.07 10.30 -11.57
CA GLN A 48 -2.60 10.85 -12.83
C GLN A 48 -4.06 11.30 -12.70
N LYS A 49 -4.85 10.57 -11.91
CA LYS A 49 -6.19 11.01 -11.47
C LYS A 49 -6.03 11.85 -10.20
N LYS A 50 -6.84 12.88 -9.97
CA LYS A 50 -6.73 13.64 -8.71
C LYS A 50 -6.95 12.69 -7.52
N PRO A 51 -6.00 12.55 -6.57
CA PRO A 51 -6.17 11.68 -5.42
C PRO A 51 -7.41 12.05 -4.59
N ALA A 52 -8.10 11.05 -4.06
CA ALA A 52 -9.27 11.27 -3.21
C ALA A 52 -8.83 11.77 -1.82
N ARG A 53 -9.66 12.59 -1.18
CA ARG A 53 -9.37 13.07 0.18
C ARG A 53 -9.62 11.96 1.19
N THR A 54 -8.68 11.77 2.09
CA THR A 54 -8.80 10.82 3.19
C THR A 54 -10.01 11.17 4.07
N PRO A 55 -10.86 10.20 4.45
CA PRO A 55 -11.94 10.42 5.39
C PRO A 55 -11.43 11.03 6.72
N LYS A 56 -12.19 11.96 7.31
CA LYS A 56 -11.76 12.84 8.43
C LYS A 56 -11.43 12.14 9.78
N LYS A 57 -11.18 10.83 9.84
CA LYS A 57 -11.02 10.08 11.10
C LYS A 57 -9.92 9.00 11.11
N GLN A 58 -9.02 8.98 10.13
CA GLN A 58 -7.99 7.93 10.09
C GLN A 58 -6.82 8.20 11.05
N ILE A 59 -6.26 7.14 11.63
CA ILE A 59 -5.16 7.21 12.59
C ILE A 59 -3.83 7.22 11.84
N PHE A 60 -3.20 8.40 11.78
CA PHE A 60 -1.87 8.55 11.20
C PHE A 60 -0.79 8.09 12.20
N ASN A 61 -0.37 6.83 12.12
CA ASN A 61 0.69 6.29 12.95
C ASN A 61 2.05 6.36 12.24
N LYS A 62 2.92 7.26 12.67
CA LYS A 62 4.25 7.48 12.08
C LYS A 62 5.12 6.21 12.05
N LYS A 63 5.06 5.37 13.09
CA LYS A 63 5.84 4.12 13.16
C LYS A 63 5.41 3.14 12.06
N ASN A 64 4.10 2.98 11.90
CA ASN A 64 3.54 2.05 10.91
C ASN A 64 3.80 2.54 9.49
N ILE A 65 3.68 3.84 9.25
CA ILE A 65 3.99 4.44 7.96
C ILE A 65 5.47 4.25 7.62
N SER A 66 6.39 4.51 8.57
CA SER A 66 7.82 4.24 8.36
C SER A 66 8.07 2.77 8.03
N CYS A 67 7.50 1.85 8.80
CA CYS A 67 7.65 0.41 8.56
C CYS A 67 7.15 -0.02 7.18
N PHE A 68 6.06 0.59 6.70
CA PHE A 68 5.51 0.29 5.38
C PHE A 68 6.40 0.83 4.24
N ILE A 69 6.82 2.10 4.31
CA ILE A 69 7.60 2.72 3.23
C ILE A 69 9.02 2.13 3.11
N GLU A 70 9.57 1.54 4.18
CA GLU A 70 10.85 0.82 4.17
C GLU A 70 10.89 -0.36 3.19
N ALA A 71 9.74 -0.91 2.80
CA ALA A 71 9.64 -1.97 1.80
C ALA A 71 9.82 -1.48 0.35
N PHE A 72 9.88 -0.17 0.13
CA PHE A 72 9.89 0.44 -1.21
C PHE A 72 11.22 1.14 -1.50
N ASP A 73 11.51 1.35 -2.79
CA ASP A 73 12.60 2.23 -3.20
C ASP A 73 12.33 3.68 -2.76
N ARG A 74 13.40 4.47 -2.67
CA ARG A 74 13.35 5.85 -2.16
C ARG A 74 12.31 6.71 -2.87
N THR A 75 12.19 6.58 -4.19
CA THR A 75 11.29 7.42 -4.99
C THR A 75 9.83 7.09 -4.66
N THR A 76 9.49 5.81 -4.66
CA THR A 76 8.15 5.32 -4.32
C THR A 76 7.81 5.65 -2.86
N ALA A 77 8.74 5.48 -1.93
CA ALA A 77 8.57 5.82 -0.52
C ALA A 77 8.26 7.32 -0.31
N GLU A 78 8.98 8.21 -1.01
CA GLU A 78 8.74 9.66 -0.95
C GLU A 78 7.35 10.02 -1.52
N GLN A 79 6.93 9.39 -2.63
CA GLN A 79 5.58 9.58 -3.20
C GLN A 79 4.47 9.15 -2.23
N ILE A 80 4.60 7.97 -1.62
CA ILE A 80 3.64 7.46 -0.62
C ILE A 80 3.56 8.43 0.55
N LYS A 81 4.70 8.85 1.09
CA LYS A 81 4.75 9.78 2.22
C LYS A 81 4.05 11.10 1.88
N ASN A 82 4.31 11.67 0.71
CA ASN A 82 3.70 12.94 0.29
C ASN A 82 2.19 12.81 0.11
N LEU A 83 1.71 11.71 -0.48
CA LEU A 83 0.30 11.40 -0.62
C LEU A 83 -0.39 11.40 0.76
N LEU A 84 0.13 10.64 1.72
CA LEU A 84 -0.46 10.50 3.05
C LEU A 84 -0.42 11.81 3.85
N VAL A 85 0.68 12.57 3.76
CA VAL A 85 0.83 13.88 4.42
C VAL A 85 -0.14 14.91 3.83
N SER A 86 -0.43 14.84 2.54
CA SER A 86 -1.39 15.73 1.89
C SER A 86 -2.86 15.44 2.28
N GLY A 87 -3.11 14.41 3.10
CA GLY A 87 -4.45 13.98 3.48
C GLY A 87 -5.22 13.37 2.31
N CYS A 88 -4.49 12.75 1.37
CA CYS A 88 -5.05 12.01 0.27
C CYS A 88 -4.83 10.51 0.45
N TYR A 89 -5.64 9.73 -0.26
CA TYR A 89 -5.46 8.28 -0.35
C TYR A 89 -5.70 7.78 -1.78
N ILE A 90 -5.25 6.56 -2.04
CA ILE A 90 -5.55 5.84 -3.28
C ILE A 90 -6.17 4.49 -2.91
N PRO A 91 -7.42 4.22 -3.33
CA PRO A 91 -8.07 2.93 -3.08
C PRO A 91 -7.37 1.82 -3.89
N GLN A 92 -7.37 0.59 -3.39
CA GLN A 92 -6.79 -0.56 -4.10
C GLN A 92 -7.47 -0.80 -5.46
N GLU A 93 -8.75 -0.46 -5.58
CA GLU A 93 -9.55 -0.57 -6.81
C GLU A 93 -9.10 0.40 -7.91
N ALA A 94 -8.19 1.34 -7.62
CA ALA A 94 -7.51 2.11 -8.64
C ALA A 94 -6.76 1.19 -9.63
N LEU A 95 -6.35 0.00 -9.18
CA LEU A 95 -5.87 -1.09 -10.02
C LEU A 95 -7.04 -2.00 -10.41
N SER A 96 -7.67 -1.72 -11.55
CA SER A 96 -8.78 -2.53 -12.04
C SER A 96 -8.33 -3.93 -12.45
N ALA A 97 -9.26 -4.90 -12.45
CA ALA A 97 -8.96 -6.27 -12.89
C ALA A 97 -8.40 -6.34 -14.32
N SER A 98 -8.82 -5.44 -15.21
CA SER A 98 -8.27 -5.32 -16.56
C SER A 98 -6.80 -4.91 -16.55
N ILE A 99 -6.45 -3.89 -15.76
CA ILE A 99 -5.06 -3.43 -15.62
C ILE A 99 -4.21 -4.51 -14.94
N MET A 100 -4.76 -5.21 -13.93
CA MET A 100 -4.07 -6.35 -13.32
C MET A 100 -3.76 -7.45 -14.33
N LYS A 101 -4.74 -7.82 -15.18
CA LYS A 101 -4.54 -8.84 -16.20
C LYS A 101 -3.54 -8.41 -17.27
N GLU A 102 -3.56 -7.14 -17.67
CA GLU A 102 -2.60 -6.60 -18.64
C GLU A 102 -1.17 -6.55 -18.09
N ARG A 103 -1.00 -6.10 -16.85
CA ARG A 103 0.33 -5.92 -16.24
C ARG A 103 0.92 -7.19 -15.63
N PHE A 104 0.09 -8.04 -15.06
CA PHE A 104 0.53 -9.20 -14.25
C PHE A 104 -0.05 -10.54 -14.73
N GLY A 105 -0.93 -10.53 -15.73
CA GLY A 105 -1.42 -11.76 -16.33
C GLY A 105 -0.26 -12.49 -17.01
N THR A 106 -0.06 -13.75 -16.65
CA THR A 106 0.79 -14.66 -17.42
C THR A 106 0.22 -14.80 -18.83
N LYS A 107 1.09 -14.64 -19.84
CA LYS A 107 0.78 -15.07 -21.21
C LYS A 107 0.64 -16.58 -21.27
#